data_AF-A0AA85EXX1-F1
#
_entry.id   AF-A0AA85EXX1-F1
#
_cell.length_a   1.000
_cell.length_b   1.000
_cell.length_c   1.000
_cell.angle_alpha   90.00
_cell.angle_beta   90.00
_cell.angle_gamma   90.00
#
_symmetry.space_group_name_H-M   'P 1'
#
loop_
_entity.id
_entity.type
_entity.pdbx_description
1 polymer ?
#
loop_
_entity_poly.entity_id
_entity_poly.type
_entity_poly.pdbx_seq_one_letter_code
_entity_poly.pdbx_strand_id
1 'polypeptide(L)'
;MLPPIMNTEAVFLKPRTPFKLASFNVRTLMHIRQQIGLAMSLEGLNVDVCCLSETRIQDSSEVLQIRSPSVASKSLFHVRLSGDPVASSSGLAGVGVALSARAEVALTVGYVLLD
;
A
#
# COMPACT_ATOMS: atom_id res chain seq x y z
N MET A 1 29.51 -6.00 13.97
CA MET A 1 28.88 -6.92 12.99
C MET A 1 27.94 -6.08 12.14
N LEU A 2 28.17 -5.97 10.83
CA LEU A 2 27.17 -5.41 9.92
C LEU A 2 26.04 -6.44 9.76
N PRO A 3 24.77 -6.03 9.68
CA PRO A 3 23.69 -6.97 9.35
C PRO A 3 23.94 -7.57 7.95
N PRO A 4 23.56 -8.84 7.73
CA PRO A 4 23.70 -9.46 6.42
C PRO A 4 22.91 -8.64 5.40
N ILE A 5 23.57 -8.24 4.31
CA ILE A 5 22.92 -7.60 3.18
C ILE A 5 22.04 -8.68 2.54
N MET A 6 20.74 -8.65 2.85
CA MET A 6 19.76 -9.44 2.12
C MET A 6 19.76 -8.95 0.67
N ASN A 7 20.27 -9.78 -0.22
CA ASN A 7 20.04 -9.67 -1.65
C ASN A 7 18.54 -9.91 -1.91
N THR A 8 17.77 -8.83 -1.91
CA THR A 8 16.38 -8.86 -2.35
C THR A 8 16.36 -9.09 -3.86
N GLU A 9 16.36 -10.35 -4.27
CA GLU A 9 16.09 -10.75 -5.65
C GLU A 9 14.68 -10.27 -6.01
N ALA A 10 14.56 -9.43 -7.03
CA ALA A 10 13.27 -8.92 -7.47
C ALA A 10 12.47 -10.05 -8.14
N VAL A 11 11.46 -10.59 -7.45
CA VAL A 11 10.57 -11.61 -8.01
C VAL A 11 9.55 -10.91 -8.92
N PHE A 12 9.62 -11.20 -10.22
CA PHE A 12 8.64 -10.69 -11.18
C PHE A 12 7.34 -11.50 -11.10
N LEU A 13 6.31 -10.89 -10.55
CA LEU A 13 4.99 -11.52 -10.48
C LEU A 13 4.32 -11.49 -11.85
N LYS A 14 3.78 -12.63 -12.28
CA LYS A 14 3.01 -12.77 -13.52
C LYS A 14 1.55 -13.06 -13.21
N PRO A 15 0.76 -12.03 -12.84
CA PRO A 15 -0.64 -12.23 -12.51
C PRO A 15 -1.43 -12.71 -13.73
N ARG A 16 -2.38 -13.62 -13.50
CA ARG A 16 -3.26 -14.17 -14.56
C ARG A 16 -4.16 -13.11 -15.20
N THR A 17 -4.37 -12.00 -14.50
CA THR A 17 -5.22 -10.90 -14.93
C THR A 17 -4.49 -9.57 -14.68
N PRO A 18 -4.62 -8.56 -15.57
CA PRO A 18 -3.89 -7.31 -15.43
C PRO A 18 -4.40 -6.49 -14.23
N PHE A 19 -3.50 -5.74 -13.61
CA PHE A 19 -3.81 -4.76 -12.56
C PHE A 19 -3.71 -3.34 -13.09
N LYS A 20 -4.62 -2.48 -12.64
CA LYS A 20 -4.52 -1.04 -12.85
C LYS A 20 -3.66 -0.41 -11.77
N LEU A 21 -2.61 0.27 -12.18
CA LEU A 21 -1.66 0.95 -11.30
C LEU A 21 -1.92 2.45 -11.25
N ALA A 22 -1.68 3.06 -10.10
CA ALA A 22 -1.61 4.52 -9.96
C ALA A 22 -0.52 4.92 -8.96
N SER A 23 -0.17 6.20 -8.96
CA SER A 23 0.67 6.81 -7.94
C SER A 23 0.04 8.11 -7.46
N PHE A 24 -0.04 8.28 -6.15
CA PHE A 24 -0.55 9.50 -5.54
C PHE A 24 0.46 10.05 -4.54
N ASN A 25 0.59 11.38 -4.53
CA ASN A 25 1.25 12.08 -3.46
C ASN A 25 0.18 12.56 -2.48
N VAL A 26 0.18 11.99 -1.27
CA VAL A 26 -0.88 12.24 -0.29
C VAL A 26 -0.45 13.31 0.73
N ARG A 27 0.84 13.65 0.83
CA ARG A 27 1.47 14.53 1.85
C ARG A 27 1.25 14.14 3.31
N THR A 28 0.05 13.67 3.73
CA THR A 28 -0.25 13.23 5.11
C THR A 28 -1.45 12.26 5.17
N LEU A 29 -1.25 11.02 4.74
CA LEU A 29 -2.32 10.00 4.74
C LEU A 29 -2.99 9.76 6.12
N MET A 30 -2.36 10.18 7.22
CA MET A 30 -2.92 10.18 8.58
C MET A 30 -4.16 11.08 8.77
N HIS A 31 -4.42 12.04 7.88
CA HIS A 31 -5.60 12.90 8.01
C HIS A 31 -6.85 12.23 7.40
N ILE A 32 -7.92 12.09 8.20
CA ILE A 32 -9.17 11.42 7.79
C ILE A 32 -9.72 11.96 6.46
N ARG A 33 -9.68 13.28 6.25
CA ARG A 33 -10.16 13.88 4.98
C ARG A 33 -9.34 13.42 3.77
N GLN A 34 -8.04 13.21 3.95
CA GLN A 34 -7.17 12.74 2.88
C GLN A 34 -7.42 11.26 2.57
N GLN A 35 -7.68 10.43 3.59
CA GLN A 35 -8.08 9.03 3.39
C GLN A 35 -9.39 8.93 2.61
N ILE A 36 -10.38 9.74 2.94
CA ILE A 36 -11.67 9.77 2.23
C ILE A 36 -11.48 10.20 0.77
N GLY A 37 -10.74 11.29 0.52
CA GLY A 37 -10.44 11.76 -0.83
C GLY A 37 -9.67 10.73 -1.66
N LEU A 38 -8.71 10.06 -1.04
CA LEU A 38 -7.96 8.98 -1.66
C LEU A 38 -8.86 7.77 -1.96
N ALA A 39 -9.74 7.36 -1.05
CA ALA A 39 -10.68 6.26 -1.26
C ALA A 39 -11.57 6.50 -2.48
N MET A 40 -12.17 7.70 -2.56
CA MET A 40 -13.01 8.09 -3.70
C MET A 40 -12.22 8.13 -5.01
N SER A 41 -10.97 8.60 -4.97
CA SER A 41 -10.10 8.66 -6.15
C SER A 41 -9.73 7.25 -6.64
N LEU A 42 -9.33 6.36 -5.75
CA LEU A 42 -8.98 4.97 -6.08
C LEU A 42 -10.18 4.20 -6.63
N GLU A 43 -11.35 4.39 -6.03
CA GLU A 43 -12.61 3.81 -6.51
C GLU A 43 -13.01 4.35 -7.88
N GLY A 44 -13.08 5.67 -8.05
CA GLY A 44 -13.49 6.28 -9.32
C GLY A 44 -12.55 5.95 -10.47
N LEU A 45 -11.26 5.75 -10.18
CA LEU A 45 -10.28 5.31 -11.17
C LEU A 45 -10.22 3.79 -11.32
N ASN A 46 -10.91 3.01 -10.48
CA ASN A 46 -10.86 1.55 -10.48
C ASN A 46 -9.42 1.00 -10.42
N VAL A 47 -8.60 1.55 -9.51
CA VAL A 47 -7.19 1.20 -9.32
C VAL A 47 -7.09 -0.08 -8.49
N ASP A 48 -6.25 -1.02 -8.90
CA ASP A 48 -6.01 -2.26 -8.16
C ASP A 48 -4.85 -2.12 -7.17
N VAL A 49 -3.80 -1.36 -7.55
CA VAL A 49 -2.58 -1.12 -6.76
C VAL A 49 -2.17 0.34 -6.88
N CYS A 50 -1.87 0.99 -5.76
CA CYS A 50 -1.48 2.39 -5.74
C CYS A 50 -0.23 2.63 -4.90
N CYS A 51 0.78 3.27 -5.49
CA CYS A 51 1.92 3.81 -4.74
C CYS A 51 1.52 5.15 -4.09
N LEU A 52 1.85 5.32 -2.82
CA LEU A 52 1.49 6.49 -2.00
C LEU A 52 2.77 7.10 -1.45
N SER A 53 3.14 8.30 -1.90
CA SER A 53 4.29 9.01 -1.35
C SER A 53 3.87 9.91 -0.18
N GLU A 54 4.81 10.14 0.74
CA GLU A 54 4.66 11.05 1.89
C GLU A 54 3.65 10.59 2.95
N THR A 55 3.67 9.30 3.26
CA THR A 55 2.92 8.75 4.40
C THR A 55 3.75 8.90 5.68
N ARG A 56 3.28 9.68 6.68
CA ARG A 56 3.92 9.74 8.00
C ARG A 56 3.73 8.40 8.71
N ILE A 57 4.81 7.65 8.91
CA ILE A 57 4.82 6.29 9.48
C ILE A 57 4.75 6.42 11.02
N GLN A 58 3.77 5.80 11.68
CA GLN A 58 3.75 5.64 13.15
C GLN A 58 4.01 4.19 13.59
N ASP A 59 3.70 3.22 12.73
CA ASP A 59 4.14 1.84 12.83
C ASP A 59 4.10 1.24 11.43
N SER A 60 5.16 0.54 11.02
CA SER A 60 5.21 -0.12 9.70
C SER A 60 4.65 -1.54 9.71
N SER A 61 4.45 -2.10 10.91
CA SER A 61 3.84 -3.41 11.09
C SER A 61 2.31 -3.36 10.96
N GLU A 62 1.71 -2.18 11.13
CA GLU A 62 0.27 -1.99 11.01
C GLU A 62 -0.18 -1.79 9.55
N VAL A 63 -1.18 -2.57 9.14
CA VAL A 63 -1.88 -2.41 7.87
C VAL A 63 -3.01 -1.40 8.06
N LEU A 64 -2.92 -0.27 7.38
CA LEU A 64 -3.99 0.73 7.44
C LEU A 64 -5.09 0.41 6.43
N GLN A 65 -6.35 0.57 6.83
CA GLN A 65 -7.50 0.38 5.95
C GLN A 65 -8.07 1.72 5.47
N ILE A 66 -8.24 1.87 4.17
CA ILE A 66 -8.96 2.98 3.55
C ILE A 66 -10.24 2.43 2.94
N ARG A 67 -11.39 2.97 3.37
CA ARG A 67 -12.71 2.55 2.90
C ARG A 67 -13.37 3.66 2.11
N SER A 68 -14.09 3.30 1.05
CA SER A 68 -14.95 4.25 0.35
C SER A 68 -16.03 4.78 1.32
N PRO A 69 -16.31 6.10 1.31
CA PRO A 69 -17.43 6.67 2.06
C PRO A 69 -18.80 6.36 1.42
N SER A 70 -18.83 5.83 0.19
CA SER A 70 -20.07 5.56 -0.54
C SER A 70 -20.83 4.38 0.07
N VAL A 71 -22.09 4.59 0.43
CA VAL A 71 -22.97 3.54 1.01
C VAL A 71 -23.24 2.39 0.02
N ALA A 72 -23.20 2.68 -1.28
CA ALA A 72 -23.35 1.68 -2.33
C ALA A 72 -22.06 0.87 -2.57
N SER A 73 -20.92 1.35 -2.08
CA SER A 73 -19.62 0.73 -2.29
C SER A 73 -19.13 -0.01 -1.07
N LYS A 74 -18.56 -1.19 -1.31
CA LYS A 74 -17.79 -1.94 -0.30
C LYS A 74 -16.30 -1.88 -0.59
N SER A 75 -15.86 -0.91 -1.39
CA SER A 75 -14.46 -0.77 -1.78
C SER A 75 -13.58 -0.50 -0.56
N LEU A 76 -12.59 -1.35 -0.40
CA LEU A 76 -11.65 -1.34 0.71
C LEU A 76 -10.24 -1.57 0.17
N PHE A 77 -9.34 -0.71 0.61
CA PHE A 77 -7.92 -0.79 0.29
C PHE A 77 -7.12 -1.01 1.56
N HIS A 78 -6.18 -1.95 1.48
CA HIS A 78 -5.19 -2.19 2.52
C HIS A 78 -3.90 -1.47 2.13
N VAL A 79 -3.46 -0.56 2.98
CA VAL A 79 -2.21 0.19 2.82
C VAL A 79 -1.13 -0.49 3.63
N ARG A 80 -0.10 -0.97 2.93
CA ARG A 80 1.15 -1.47 3.51
C ARG A 80 2.18 -0.35 3.47
N LEU A 81 2.80 -0.03 4.59
CA LEU A 81 3.83 1.02 4.66
C LEU A 81 5.23 0.40 4.58
N SER A 82 6.18 1.12 3.99
CA SER A 82 7.58 0.73 4.01
C SER A 82 8.10 0.68 5.45
N GLY A 83 8.66 -0.47 5.84
CA GLY A 83 9.11 -0.73 7.21
C GLY A 83 10.56 -0.41 7.52
N ASP A 84 11.09 0.68 6.98
CA ASP A 84 12.41 1.16 7.42
C ASP A 84 12.29 1.78 8.83
N PRO A 85 12.89 1.16 9.86
CA PRO A 85 12.85 1.68 11.23
C PRO A 85 13.49 3.07 11.32
N VAL A 86 14.47 3.36 10.46
CA VAL A 86 15.17 4.65 10.42
C VAL A 86 14.26 5.75 9.87
N ALA A 87 13.58 5.52 8.75
CA ALA A 87 12.56 6.44 8.22
C ALA A 87 11.40 6.63 9.22
N SER A 88 10.97 5.56 9.89
CA SER A 88 9.92 5.64 10.91
C SER A 88 10.33 6.49 12.13
N SER A 89 11.57 6.36 12.60
CA SER A 89 12.10 7.13 13.75
C SER A 89 12.40 8.60 13.43
N SER A 90 12.78 8.90 12.18
CA SER A 90 13.16 10.25 11.74
C SER A 90 11.97 11.11 11.32
N GLY A 91 10.77 10.52 11.27
CA GLY A 91 9.56 11.21 10.82
C GLY A 91 9.59 11.55 9.33
N LEU A 92 10.49 10.93 8.55
CA LEU A 92 10.54 11.11 7.11
C LEU A 92 9.30 10.53 6.42
N ALA A 93 8.92 11.18 5.33
CA ALA A 93 7.90 10.75 4.41
C ALA A 93 8.20 9.33 3.88
N GLY A 94 7.43 8.34 4.31
CA GLY A 94 7.48 6.98 3.79
C GLY A 94 6.78 6.82 2.45
N VAL A 95 6.99 5.64 1.85
CA VAL A 95 6.17 5.13 0.74
C VAL A 95 5.22 4.06 1.26
N GLY A 96 3.95 4.17 0.88
CA GLY A 96 2.94 3.14 1.11
C GLY A 96 2.46 2.53 -0.20
N VAL A 97 1.93 1.31 -0.13
CA VAL A 97 1.26 0.64 -1.23
C VAL A 97 -0.17 0.32 -0.80
N ALA A 98 -1.14 0.95 -1.46
CA ALA A 98 -2.56 0.62 -1.34
C ALA A 98 -2.89 -0.56 -2.27
N LEU A 99 -3.54 -1.58 -1.73
CA LEU A 99 -3.95 -2.78 -2.45
C LEU A 99 -5.47 -2.93 -2.35
N SER A 100 -6.13 -3.11 -3.49
CA SER A 100 -7.50 -3.61 -3.53
C SER A 100 -7.53 -5.05 -3.02
N ALA A 101 -8.71 -5.54 -2.58
CA ALA A 101 -8.88 -6.93 -2.15
C ALA A 101 -8.39 -7.95 -3.21
N ARG A 102 -8.60 -7.66 -4.49
CA ARG A 102 -8.15 -8.51 -5.60
C ARG A 102 -6.63 -8.55 -5.70
N ALA A 103 -5.97 -7.38 -5.68
CA ALA A 103 -4.52 -7.31 -5.74
C ALA A 103 -3.88 -7.93 -4.50
N GLU A 104 -4.45 -7.70 -3.32
CA GLU A 104 -3.93 -8.28 -2.08
C GLU A 104 -3.94 -9.81 -2.11
N VAL A 105 -5.02 -10.45 -2.56
CA VAL A 105 -5.07 -11.91 -2.71
C VAL A 105 -3.99 -12.39 -3.69
N ALA A 106 -3.84 -11.73 -4.83
CA ALA A 106 -2.88 -12.16 -5.85
C ALA A 106 -1.41 -11.97 -5.44
N LEU A 107 -1.11 -10.89 -4.73
CA LEU A 107 0.26 -10.51 -4.35
C LEU A 107 0.69 -11.13 -3.03
N THR A 108 -0.25 -11.43 -2.11
CA THR A 108 0.07 -12.06 -0.81
C THR A 108 0.19 -13.58 -0.94
N VAL A 109 -0.62 -14.22 -1.79
CA VAL A 109 -0.55 -15.68 -2.04
C VAL A 109 0.72 -16.06 -2.81
N GLY A 110 1.32 -15.14 -3.58
CA GLY A 110 2.58 -15.38 -4.29
C GLY A 110 3.78 -15.63 -3.37
N TYR A 111 3.77 -15.13 -2.13
CA TYR A 111 4.81 -15.39 -1.14
C TYR A 111 4.66 -16.75 -0.45
N VAL A 112 3.43 -17.25 -0.26
CA VAL A 112 3.17 -18.50 0.49
C VAL A 112 3.37 -19.77 -0.37
N LEU A 113 3.42 -19.64 -1.70
CA LEU A 113 3.64 -20.76 -2.63
C LEU A 113 5.10 -20.92 -3.08
N LEU A 114 6.03 -20.13 -2.50
CA LEU A 114 7.46 -20.19 -2.78
C LEU A 114 8.30 -20.67 -1.56
N ASP A 115 7.66 -21.04 -0.45
CA ASP A 115 8.28 -21.72 0.71
C ASP A 115 8.06 -23.24 0.65
#